data_AF-A0A954I4H2-F1
#
_entry.id   AF-A0A954I4H2-F1
#
_cell.length_a   1.000
_cell.length_b   1.000
_cell.length_c   1.000
_cell.angle_alpha   90.00
_cell.angle_beta   90.00
_cell.angle_gamma   90.00
#
_symmetry.space_group_name_H-M   'P 1'
#
loop_
_entity.id
_entity.type
_entity.pdbx_description
1 polymer ?
#
loop_
_entity_poly.entity_id
_entity_poly.type
_entity_poly.pdbx_seq_one_letter_code
_entity_poly.pdbx_strand_id
1 'polypeptide(L)'
;NAGIMVSGDGLKPSSAGVRVHFSGDKRMVTDGPFAETRELIAGYWIWQVDSMEHAIEWAKRCPNPMNEDSDLEIRPFFEAEDFGEAFTPELREQEDRLRARLEQNAS
;
A
#
# COMPACT_ATOMS: atom_id res chain seq x y z
N ASN A 1 8.80 -1.36 -21.82
CA ASN A 1 8.06 -1.22 -20.55
C ASN A 1 7.22 -2.45 -20.35
N ALA A 2 7.50 -3.28 -19.34
CA ALA A 2 6.78 -4.54 -19.11
C ALA A 2 5.33 -4.35 -18.59
N GLY A 3 4.81 -3.11 -18.55
CA GLY A 3 3.38 -2.86 -18.29
C GLY A 3 2.87 -3.17 -16.88
N ILE A 4 3.72 -3.67 -15.97
CA ILE A 4 3.27 -4.15 -14.65
C ILE A 4 2.96 -3.03 -13.64
N MET A 5 3.39 -1.80 -13.90
CA MET A 5 3.20 -0.69 -12.96
C MET A 5 1.75 -0.20 -13.04
N VAL A 6 1.00 -0.37 -11.94
CA VAL A 6 -0.36 0.14 -11.81
C VAL A 6 -0.35 1.58 -11.31
N SER A 7 0.41 1.85 -10.25
CA SER A 7 0.60 3.19 -9.70
C SER A 7 1.81 3.24 -8.77
N GLY A 8 2.21 4.43 -8.36
CA GLY A 8 3.20 4.63 -7.31
C GLY A 8 3.61 6.08 -7.19
N ASP A 9 4.06 6.45 -6.00
CA ASP A 9 4.49 7.82 -5.70
C ASP A 9 5.49 7.85 -4.55
N GLY A 10 6.28 8.92 -4.51
CA GLY A 10 7.14 9.25 -3.38
C GLY A 10 6.38 9.96 -2.27
N LEU A 11 6.72 9.67 -1.03
CA LEU A 11 6.17 10.35 0.13
C LEU A 11 7.11 11.47 0.59
N LYS A 12 6.52 12.54 1.13
CA LYS A 12 7.29 13.56 1.85
C LYS A 12 7.91 12.96 3.13
N PRO A 13 8.97 13.59 3.69
CA PRO A 13 9.53 13.18 4.97
C PRO A 13 8.46 13.08 6.06
N SER A 14 8.62 12.12 6.99
CA SER A 14 7.63 11.89 8.06
C SER A 14 7.38 13.12 8.94
N SER A 15 8.32 14.05 9.04
CA SER A 15 8.16 15.34 9.73
C SER A 15 7.09 16.25 9.11
N ALA A 16 6.68 15.99 7.86
CA ALA A 16 5.58 16.68 7.19
C ALA A 16 4.25 15.92 7.24
N GLY A 17 4.21 14.77 7.94
CA GLY A 17 3.02 13.93 8.08
C GLY A 17 2.30 14.10 9.42
N VAL A 18 1.10 13.53 9.52
CA VAL A 18 0.32 13.38 10.75
C VAL A 18 -0.12 11.94 10.90
N ARG A 19 -0.31 11.48 12.14
CA ARG A 19 -0.84 10.15 12.45
C ARG A 19 -2.20 10.27 13.11
N VAL A 20 -3.12 9.40 12.72
CA VAL A 20 -4.40 9.24 13.40
C VAL A 20 -4.43 7.88 14.09
N HIS A 21 -4.47 7.87 15.43
CA HIS A 21 -4.64 6.67 16.23
C HIS A 21 -6.12 6.42 16.51
N PHE A 22 -6.59 5.21 16.18
CA PHE A 22 -7.95 4.77 16.41
C PHE A 22 -8.02 3.92 17.69
N SER A 23 -8.91 4.31 18.62
CA SER A 23 -9.19 3.55 19.84
C SER A 23 -10.70 3.53 20.08
N GLY A 24 -11.35 2.46 19.60
CA GLY A 24 -12.82 2.41 19.48
C GLY A 24 -13.34 3.59 18.65
N ASP A 25 -14.21 4.40 19.25
CA ASP A 25 -14.76 5.60 18.61
C ASP A 25 -13.84 6.83 18.68
N LYS A 26 -12.68 6.73 19.35
CA LYS A 26 -11.74 7.85 19.49
C LYS A 26 -10.77 7.89 18.32
N ARG A 27 -10.48 9.11 17.86
CA ARG A 27 -9.48 9.41 16.82
C ARG A 27 -8.55 10.48 17.36
N MET A 28 -7.31 10.11 17.66
CA MET A 28 -6.29 11.02 18.18
C MET A 28 -5.30 11.36 17.07
N VAL A 29 -5.09 12.66 16.85
CA VAL A 29 -4.15 13.15 15.83
C VAL A 29 -2.83 13.51 16.50
N THR A 30 -1.71 13.12 15.91
CA THR A 30 -0.36 13.44 16.37
C THR A 30 0.48 13.86 15.19
N ASP A 31 1.09 15.05 15.26
CA ASP A 31 2.01 15.53 14.24
C ASP A 31 3.28 14.67 14.21
N GLY A 32 3.88 14.55 13.03
CA GLY A 32 5.13 13.84 12.83
C GLY A 32 6.34 14.51 13.49
N PRO A 33 7.51 13.85 13.45
CA PRO A 33 7.78 12.58 12.80
C PRO A 33 7.27 11.36 13.59
N PHE A 34 7.40 10.16 13.03
CA PHE A 34 7.31 8.96 13.84
C PHE A 34 8.33 9.00 14.99
N ALA A 35 7.84 8.99 16.24
CA ALA A 35 8.69 9.13 17.43
C ALA A 35 9.73 8.01 17.58
N GLU A 36 9.42 6.79 17.12
CA GLU A 36 10.32 5.64 17.14
C GLU A 36 10.11 4.80 15.86
N THR A 37 10.91 5.04 14.83
CA THR A 37 10.99 4.15 13.66
C THR A 37 12.45 3.88 13.35
N ARG A 38 12.79 2.60 13.22
CA ARG A 38 14.10 2.18 12.70
C ARG A 38 14.21 2.44 11.19
N GLU A 39 13.09 2.42 10.49
CA GLU A 39 13.00 2.59 9.03
C GLU A 39 11.81 3.50 8.68
N LEU A 40 11.99 4.38 7.70
CA LEU A 40 10.95 5.29 7.20
C LEU A 40 10.52 4.88 5.80
N ILE A 41 9.21 4.88 5.54
CA ILE A 41 8.67 4.60 4.21
C ILE A 41 8.79 5.85 3.35
N ALA A 42 9.65 5.79 2.33
CA ALA A 42 9.91 6.90 1.41
C ALA A 42 8.94 6.96 0.21
N GLY A 43 8.17 5.90 -0.04
CA GLY A 43 7.30 5.79 -1.21
C GLY A 43 6.65 4.42 -1.30
N TYR A 44 5.83 4.23 -2.33
CA TYR A 44 5.26 2.92 -2.65
C TYR A 44 5.10 2.74 -4.16
N TRP A 45 5.04 1.48 -4.58
CA TRP A 45 4.60 1.07 -5.90
C TRP A 45 3.50 0.02 -5.77
N ILE A 46 2.55 0.05 -6.69
CA ILE A 46 1.55 -1.01 -6.89
C ILE A 46 1.88 -1.67 -8.21
N TRP A 47 2.14 -2.97 -8.15
CA TRP A 47 2.46 -3.80 -9.31
C TRP A 47 1.38 -4.84 -9.55
N GLN A 48 1.06 -5.08 -10.81
CA GLN A 48 0.30 -6.25 -11.25
C GLN A 48 1.28 -7.26 -11.85
N VAL A 49 1.46 -8.37 -11.16
CA VAL A 49 2.40 -9.44 -11.52
C VAL A 49 1.75 -10.79 -11.29
N ASP A 50 2.18 -11.80 -12.05
CA ASP A 50 1.60 -13.14 -11.99
C ASP A 50 2.10 -13.96 -10.79
N SER A 51 3.21 -13.54 -10.14
CA SER A 51 3.75 -14.22 -8.96
C SER A 51 4.73 -13.35 -8.16
N MET A 52 5.00 -13.77 -6.92
CA MET A 52 6.01 -13.14 -6.05
C MET A 52 7.42 -13.20 -6.66
N GLU A 53 7.78 -14.31 -7.30
CA GLU A 53 9.06 -14.46 -7.99
C GLU A 53 9.22 -13.43 -9.10
N HIS A 54 8.15 -13.17 -9.86
CA HIS A 54 8.17 -12.14 -10.89
C HIS A 54 8.36 -10.75 -10.27
N ALA A 55 7.68 -10.44 -9.15
CA ALA A 55 7.88 -9.18 -8.43
C ALA A 55 9.32 -9.00 -7.93
N ILE A 56 9.93 -10.05 -7.38
CA ILE A 56 11.32 -10.04 -6.90
C ILE A 56 12.30 -9.85 -8.05
N GLU A 57 12.14 -10.57 -9.16
CA GLU A 57 12.99 -10.41 -10.34
C GLU A 57 12.86 -9.02 -10.97
N TRP A 58 11.67 -8.43 -10.89
CA TRP A 58 11.49 -7.03 -11.28
C TRP A 58 12.20 -6.07 -10.33
N ALA A 59 12.04 -6.23 -9.01
CA ALA A 59 12.68 -5.39 -8.00
C ALA A 59 14.21 -5.34 -8.14
N LYS A 60 14.85 -6.48 -8.45
CA LYS A 60 16.30 -6.55 -8.68
C LYS A 60 16.79 -5.75 -9.90
N ARG A 61 15.91 -5.39 -10.83
CA ARG A 61 16.23 -4.57 -12.01
C ARG A 61 16.08 -3.08 -11.73
N CYS A 62 15.36 -2.70 -10.68
CA CYS A 62 15.21 -1.30 -10.29
C CYS A 62 16.52 -0.80 -9.69
N PRO A 63 17.03 0.37 -10.11
CA PRO A 63 18.13 1.00 -9.41
C PRO A 63 17.70 1.31 -7.97
N ASN A 64 18.62 1.17 -7.01
CA ASN A 64 18.36 1.58 -5.63
C ASN A 64 17.90 3.07 -5.64
N PRO A 65 16.67 3.37 -5.20
CA PRO A 65 16.12 4.71 -5.31
C PRO A 65 16.71 5.70 -4.30
N MET A 66 17.35 5.23 -3.22
CA MET A 66 17.75 6.07 -2.08
C MET A 66 19.25 6.42 -2.07
N ASN A 67 20.08 5.87 -2.96
CA ASN A 67 21.56 5.99 -2.97
C ASN A 67 22.26 5.62 -1.63
N GLU A 68 21.51 5.03 -0.70
CA GLU A 68 21.91 4.60 0.64
C GLU A 68 21.36 3.18 0.88
N ASP A 69 21.78 2.52 1.97
CA ASP A 69 21.20 1.23 2.35
C ASP A 69 19.69 1.39 2.59
N SER A 70 18.90 0.60 1.87
CA SER A 70 17.43 0.70 1.89
C SER A 70 16.80 -0.64 1.58
N ASP A 71 15.67 -0.91 2.24
CA ASP A 71 14.87 -2.11 2.00
C ASP A 71 13.65 -1.83 1.12
N LEU A 72 13.24 -2.84 0.36
CA LEU A 72 11.96 -2.88 -0.33
C LEU A 72 11.13 -4.03 0.23
N GLU A 73 10.06 -3.69 0.97
CA GLU A 73 9.05 -4.67 1.37
C GLU A 73 8.10 -4.93 0.19
N ILE A 74 8.00 -6.18 -0.25
CA ILE A 74 7.03 -6.61 -1.27
C ILE A 74 5.94 -7.41 -0.57
N ARG A 75 4.70 -6.95 -0.66
CA ARG A 75 3.54 -7.57 -0.01
C ARG A 75 2.34 -7.62 -0.96
N PRO A 76 1.72 -8.80 -1.15
CA PRO A 76 0.48 -8.91 -1.92
C PRO A 76 -0.66 -8.13 -1.25
N PHE A 77 -1.60 -7.65 -2.06
CA PHE A 77 -2.90 -7.26 -1.54
C PHE A 77 -3.73 -8.51 -1.25
N PHE A 78 -4.65 -8.38 -0.31
CA PHE A 78 -5.65 -9.42 -0.11
C PHE A 78 -6.59 -9.49 -1.32
N GLU A 79 -6.90 -10.70 -1.74
CA GLU A 79 -7.94 -11.00 -2.71
C GLU A 79 -9.15 -11.65 -2.03
N ALA A 80 -10.27 -11.72 -2.74
CA ALA A 80 -11.52 -12.28 -2.21
C ALA A 80 -11.34 -13.72 -1.71
N GLU A 81 -10.46 -14.46 -2.39
CA GLU A 81 -10.10 -15.84 -2.16
C GLU A 81 -9.42 -16.04 -0.79
N ASP A 82 -8.66 -15.06 -0.31
CA ASP A 82 -7.93 -15.13 0.97
C ASP A 82 -8.87 -15.21 2.19
N PHE A 83 -10.09 -14.71 2.04
CA PHE A 83 -11.07 -14.66 3.12
C PHE A 83 -12.03 -15.86 3.12
N GLY A 84 -12.05 -16.66 2.04
CA GLY A 84 -12.87 -17.87 1.94
C GLY A 84 -14.33 -17.67 2.37
N GLU A 85 -14.83 -18.54 3.25
CA GLU A 85 -16.21 -18.46 3.77
C GLU A 85 -16.48 -17.24 4.66
N ALA A 86 -15.43 -16.58 5.19
CA ALA A 86 -15.57 -15.36 5.96
C ALA A 86 -15.92 -14.14 5.10
N PHE A 87 -15.74 -14.24 3.76
CA PHE A 87 -16.17 -13.22 2.82
C PHE A 87 -17.65 -13.42 2.47
N THR A 88 -18.51 -13.06 3.42
CA THR A 88 -19.96 -13.24 3.27
C THR A 88 -20.50 -12.47 2.03
N PRO A 89 -21.66 -12.86 1.48
CA PRO A 89 -22.30 -12.12 0.39
C PRO A 89 -22.42 -10.60 0.67
N GLU A 90 -22.71 -10.21 1.91
CA GLU A 90 -22.87 -8.81 2.30
C GLU A 90 -21.54 -8.04 2.25
N LEU A 91 -20.43 -8.67 2.66
CA LEU A 91 -19.09 -8.09 2.60
C LEU A 91 -18.64 -7.92 1.14
N ARG A 92 -18.94 -8.89 0.27
CA ARG A 92 -18.69 -8.80 -1.18
C ARG A 92 -19.40 -7.61 -1.81
N GLU A 93 -20.71 -7.49 -1.58
CA GLU A 93 -21.46 -6.35 -2.10
C GLU A 93 -20.95 -5.00 -1.54
N GLN A 94 -20.49 -4.98 -0.29
CA GLN A 94 -19.90 -3.77 0.29
C GLN A 94 -18.58 -3.39 -0.40
N GLU A 95 -17.72 -4.36 -0.69
CA GLU A 95 -16.47 -4.15 -1.43
C GLU A 95 -16.73 -3.69 -2.86
N ASP A 96 -17.64 -4.35 -3.58
CA ASP A 96 -18.04 -3.98 -4.95
C ASP A 96 -18.57 -2.53 -5.00
N ARG A 97 -19.42 -2.16 -4.02
CA ARG A 97 -19.91 -0.78 -3.89
C ARG A 97 -18.79 0.22 -3.61
N LEU A 98 -17.80 -0.15 -2.78
CA LEU A 98 -16.66 0.71 -2.50
C LEU A 98 -15.80 0.90 -3.76
N ARG A 99 -15.51 -0.19 -4.48
CA ARG A 99 -14.71 -0.18 -5.71
C ARG A 99 -15.37 0.67 -6.79
N ALA A 100 -16.65 0.45 -7.07
CA ALA A 100 -17.41 1.24 -8.04
C ALA A 100 -17.42 2.74 -7.69
N ARG A 101 -17.49 3.09 -6.41
CA ARG A 101 -17.43 4.49 -5.97
C ARG A 101 -16.05 5.11 -6.17
N LEU A 102 -14.98 4.35 -5.92
CA LEU A 102 -13.61 4.83 -6.14
C LEU A 102 -13.34 5.07 -7.62
N GLU A 103 -13.83 4.19 -8.50
CA GLU A 103 -13.74 4.36 -9.97
C GLU A 103 -14.50 5.60 -10.45
N GLN A 104 -15.72 5.83 -9.94
CA GLN A 104 -16.51 7.01 -10.29
C GLN A 104 -15.84 8.34 -9.86
N ASN A 105 -15.15 8.34 -8.73
CA ASN A 105 -14.46 9.54 -8.22
C ASN A 105 -13.11 9.79 -8.92
N ALA A 106 -12.59 8.81 -9.67
CA ALA A 106 -11.34 8.91 -10.40
C ALA A 106 -11.51 9.42 -11.86
N SER A 107 -12.75 9.68 -12.28
CA SER A 107 -13.13 10.28 -13.58
C SER A 107 -13.41 11.77 -13.47
#